data_AF-A0A3B6RMH7-F1
#
_entry.id   AF-A0A3B6RMH7-F1
#
_cell.length_a   1.000
_cell.length_b   1.000
_cell.length_c   1.000
_cell.angle_alpha   90.00
_cell.angle_beta   90.00
_cell.angle_gamma   90.00
#
_symmetry.space_group_name_H-M   'P 1'
#
loop_
_entity.id
_entity.type
_entity.pdbx_description
1 polymer ?
#
loop_
_entity_poly.entity_id
_entity_poly.type
_entity_poly.pdbx_seq_one_letter_code
_entity_poly.pdbx_strand_id
1 'polypeptide(L)'
;MAQFFGDMKEKCSQSVVIKDMEAAVFKALLHYIYTDTVAEFDEKGEEVTMLAQHLLAAADRYGLDRLKLICEGKLSDGINVDTAATSLALAEQHNCPRLKAKCVQFIIRNREVLDAVLATEGYKYLAASCPSVLADLLKSSLRVG
;
A
#
# COMPACT_ATOMS: atom_id res chain seq x y z
N MET A 1 15.15 -6.27 -13.78
CA MET A 1 16.08 -6.87 -14.77
C MET A 1 16.01 -6.22 -16.16
N ALA A 2 14.83 -5.84 -16.66
CA ALA A 2 14.68 -5.27 -18.01
C ALA A 2 15.41 -3.93 -18.26
N GLN A 3 15.59 -3.07 -17.27
CA GLN A 3 16.30 -1.78 -17.46
C GLN A 3 17.80 -1.94 -17.72
N PHE A 4 18.46 -2.87 -17.01
CA PHE A 4 19.91 -3.07 -17.13
C PHE A 4 20.31 -4.09 -18.21
N PHE A 5 19.43 -5.06 -18.51
CA PHE A 5 19.71 -6.15 -19.45
C PHE A 5 18.78 -6.17 -20.68
N GLY A 6 17.81 -5.25 -20.76
CA GLY A 6 16.98 -5.05 -21.95
C GLY A 6 17.50 -3.92 -22.83
N ASP A 7 16.86 -3.70 -23.98
CA ASP A 7 17.26 -2.66 -24.95
C ASP A 7 16.81 -1.23 -24.56
N MET A 8 16.73 -0.95 -23.27
CA MET A 8 16.40 0.37 -22.76
C MET A 8 17.62 1.30 -22.75
N LYS A 9 17.36 2.61 -22.74
CA LYS A 9 18.39 3.66 -22.75
C LYS A 9 19.39 3.54 -21.59
N GLU A 10 19.01 2.90 -20.48
CA GLU A 10 19.91 2.68 -19.34
C GLU A 10 21.03 1.67 -19.62
N LYS A 11 20.95 0.85 -20.70
CA LYS A 11 21.99 -0.12 -21.07
C LYS A 11 23.37 0.50 -21.31
N CYS A 12 23.43 1.78 -21.71
CA CYS A 12 24.67 2.51 -21.97
C CYS A 12 25.05 3.53 -20.88
N SER A 13 24.26 3.64 -19.81
CA SER A 13 24.46 4.62 -18.75
C SER A 13 24.80 3.90 -17.43
N GLN A 14 25.89 4.28 -16.78
CA GLN A 14 26.28 3.72 -15.47
C GLN A 14 25.41 4.25 -14.31
N SER A 15 24.44 5.13 -14.57
CA SER A 15 23.59 5.74 -13.55
C SER A 15 22.11 5.72 -13.96
N VAL A 16 21.24 5.55 -12.97
CA VAL A 16 19.78 5.58 -13.11
C VAL A 16 19.24 6.68 -12.21
N VAL A 17 18.42 7.57 -12.77
CA VAL A 17 17.80 8.68 -12.04
C VAL A 17 16.43 8.26 -11.55
N ILE A 18 16.19 8.39 -10.24
CA ILE A 18 14.90 8.09 -9.60
C ILE A 18 14.26 9.42 -9.21
N LYS A 19 13.09 9.73 -9.77
CA LYS A 19 12.39 11.00 -9.55
C LYS A 19 11.17 10.91 -8.64
N ASP A 20 10.51 9.75 -8.60
CA ASP A 20 9.21 9.60 -7.94
C ASP A 20 9.31 8.83 -6.61
N MET A 21 10.40 9.03 -5.86
CA MET A 21 10.62 8.36 -4.60
C MET A 21 11.42 9.25 -3.65
N GLU A 22 10.97 9.32 -2.40
CA GLU A 22 11.70 10.01 -1.36
C GLU A 22 12.99 9.25 -1.02
N ALA A 23 14.05 9.99 -0.66
CA ALA A 23 15.35 9.42 -0.34
C ALA A 23 15.29 8.42 0.82
N ALA A 24 14.45 8.67 1.83
CA ALA A 24 14.26 7.77 2.96
C ALA A 24 13.66 6.42 2.52
N VAL A 25 12.61 6.46 1.69
CA VAL A 25 11.95 5.26 1.14
C VAL A 25 12.90 4.47 0.26
N PHE A 26 13.67 5.16 -0.60
CA PHE A 26 14.64 4.49 -1.47
C PHE A 26 15.78 3.85 -0.67
N LYS A 27 16.23 4.51 0.42
CA LYS A 27 17.23 3.93 1.32
C LYS A 27 16.72 2.65 1.98
N ALA A 28 15.48 2.64 2.47
CA ALA A 28 14.86 1.44 3.05
C ALA A 28 14.70 0.32 2.00
N LEU A 29 14.29 0.67 0.78
CA LEU A 29 14.20 -0.26 -0.36
C LEU A 29 15.56 -0.91 -0.67
N LEU A 30 16.63 -0.11 -0.77
CA LEU A 30 17.98 -0.62 -1.00
C LEU A 30 18.45 -1.49 0.15
N HIS A 31 18.22 -1.07 1.40
CA HIS A 31 18.56 -1.87 2.56
C HIS A 31 17.90 -3.25 2.51
N TYR A 32 16.61 -3.30 2.16
CA TYR A 32 15.90 -4.55 1.96
C TYR A 32 16.50 -5.40 0.83
N ILE A 33 16.81 -4.82 -0.33
CA ILE A 33 17.40 -5.56 -1.45
C ILE A 33 18.71 -6.26 -1.05
N TYR A 34 19.51 -5.63 -0.18
CA TYR A 34 20.82 -6.17 0.22
C TYR A 34 20.80 -7.04 1.47
N THR A 35 19.82 -6.85 2.37
CA THR A 35 19.80 -7.53 3.68
C THR A 35 18.56 -8.37 3.93
N ASP A 36 17.55 -8.27 3.06
CA ASP A 36 16.23 -8.89 3.20
C ASP A 36 15.47 -8.45 4.47
N THR A 37 15.82 -7.28 5.03
CA THR A 37 15.24 -6.72 6.26
C THR A 37 14.85 -5.24 6.13
N VAL A 38 13.81 -4.82 6.88
CA VAL A 38 13.34 -3.43 7.00
C VAL A 38 13.28 -3.10 8.49
N ALA A 39 14.35 -2.52 9.04
CA ALA A 39 14.48 -2.27 10.48
C ALA A 39 13.49 -1.20 10.98
N GLU A 40 13.11 -0.28 10.09
CA GLU A 40 12.16 0.81 10.35
C GLU A 40 10.77 0.29 10.71
N PHE A 41 10.46 -0.98 10.37
CA PHE A 41 9.19 -1.61 10.70
C PHE A 41 9.12 -2.16 12.13
N ASP A 42 10.23 -2.20 12.88
CA ASP A 42 10.23 -2.60 14.28
C ASP A 42 9.71 -1.48 15.21
N GLU A 43 9.65 -0.26 14.70
CA GLU A 43 9.10 0.90 15.39
C GLU A 43 7.56 0.96 15.27
N LYS A 44 6.93 1.82 16.07
CA LYS A 44 5.49 2.08 16.03
C LYS A 44 5.24 3.57 15.85
N GLY A 45 4.32 3.91 14.95
CA GLY A 45 3.89 5.28 14.74
C GLY A 45 3.31 5.53 13.36
N GLU A 46 2.82 6.74 13.14
CA GLU A 46 2.31 7.19 11.85
C GLU A 46 3.42 7.24 10.79
N GLU A 47 4.65 7.61 11.18
CA GLU A 47 5.82 7.66 10.29
C GLU A 47 6.12 6.29 9.67
N VAL A 48 6.05 5.21 10.47
CA VAL A 48 6.23 3.83 10.01
C VAL A 48 5.12 3.44 9.03
N THR A 49 3.90 3.91 9.27
CA THR A 49 2.75 3.63 8.39
C THR A 49 2.91 4.35 7.05
N MET A 50 3.31 5.63 7.05
CA MET A 50 3.62 6.38 5.84
C MET A 50 4.77 5.75 5.06
N LEU A 51 5.85 5.34 5.75
CA LEU A 51 6.96 4.62 5.14
C LEU A 51 6.48 3.31 4.50
N ALA A 52 5.63 2.53 5.18
CA ALA A 52 5.08 1.29 4.65
C ALA A 52 4.22 1.52 3.40
N GLN A 53 3.44 2.62 3.33
CA GLN A 53 2.66 2.98 2.14
C GLN A 53 3.58 3.30 0.95
N HIS A 54 4.59 4.15 1.15
CA HIS A 54 5.52 4.50 0.08
C HIS A 54 6.39 3.31 -0.33
N LEU A 55 6.79 2.47 0.62
CA LEU A 55 7.58 1.28 0.35
C LEU A 55 6.77 0.20 -0.36
N LEU A 56 5.45 0.11 -0.09
CA LEU A 56 4.53 -0.75 -0.87
C LEU A 56 4.52 -0.32 -2.34
N ALA A 57 4.37 0.97 -2.61
CA ALA A 57 4.39 1.52 -3.97
C ALA A 57 5.74 1.26 -4.67
N ALA A 58 6.84 1.41 -3.94
CA ALA A 58 8.18 1.08 -4.42
C ALA A 58 8.33 -0.42 -4.74
N ALA A 59 7.89 -1.29 -3.82
CA ALA A 59 7.96 -2.73 -3.97
C ALA A 59 7.18 -3.21 -5.21
N ASP A 60 5.99 -2.66 -5.42
CA ASP A 60 5.16 -2.94 -6.60
C ASP A 60 5.86 -2.47 -7.90
N ARG A 61 6.41 -1.25 -7.92
CA ARG A 61 7.14 -0.69 -9.08
C ARG A 61 8.36 -1.52 -9.46
N TYR A 62 9.10 -2.04 -8.49
CA TYR A 62 10.33 -2.81 -8.72
C TYR A 62 10.12 -4.34 -8.76
N GLY A 63 8.88 -4.83 -8.57
CA GLY A 63 8.55 -6.25 -8.61
C GLY A 63 9.10 -7.05 -7.42
N LEU A 64 9.12 -6.45 -6.23
CA LEU A 64 9.59 -7.08 -4.99
C LEU A 64 8.42 -7.67 -4.21
N ASP A 65 7.89 -8.81 -4.66
CA ASP A 65 6.67 -9.42 -4.11
C ASP A 65 6.75 -9.73 -2.61
N ARG A 66 7.92 -10.17 -2.13
CA ARG A 66 8.12 -10.49 -0.71
C ARG A 66 8.09 -9.23 0.16
N LEU A 67 8.67 -8.13 -0.31
CA LEU A 67 8.61 -6.83 0.37
C LEU A 67 7.17 -6.30 0.41
N LYS A 68 6.45 -6.46 -0.69
CA LYS A 68 5.05 -6.09 -0.81
C LYS A 68 4.20 -6.78 0.26
N LEU A 69 4.38 -8.09 0.45
CA LEU A 69 3.70 -8.85 1.50
C LEU A 69 4.05 -8.37 2.92
N ILE A 70 5.30 -7.99 3.18
CA ILE A 70 5.73 -7.43 4.47
C ILE A 70 5.03 -6.09 4.72
N CYS A 71 5.01 -5.20 3.71
CA CYS A 71 4.32 -3.91 3.78
C CYS A 71 2.80 -4.09 4.00
N GLU A 72 2.17 -5.03 3.30
CA GLU A 72 0.76 -5.39 3.52
C GLU A 72 0.48 -5.81 4.96
N GLY A 73 1.38 -6.63 5.54
CA GLY A 73 1.28 -7.03 6.95
C GLY A 73 1.29 -5.82 7.89
N LYS A 74 2.28 -4.94 7.74
CA LYS A 74 2.43 -3.75 8.58
C LYS A 74 1.28 -2.78 8.45
N LEU A 75 0.83 -2.50 7.22
CA LEU A 75 -0.34 -1.64 6.99
C LEU A 75 -1.61 -2.26 7.58
N SER A 76 -1.71 -3.59 7.56
CA SER A 76 -2.87 -4.27 8.11
C SER A 76 -2.97 -4.25 9.64
N ASP A 77 -1.83 -4.12 10.32
CA ASP A 77 -1.78 -4.00 11.79
C ASP A 77 -2.14 -2.58 12.27
N GLY A 78 -1.97 -1.57 11.39
CA GLY A 78 -2.26 -0.16 11.65
C GLY A 78 -3.61 0.35 11.14
N ILE A 79 -4.52 -0.54 10.72
CA ILE A 79 -5.84 -0.13 10.22
C ILE A 79 -6.67 0.48 11.35
N ASN A 80 -7.10 1.72 11.15
CA ASN A 80 -8.06 2.42 11.99
C ASN A 80 -9.14 3.07 11.11
N VAL A 81 -10.11 3.77 11.72
CA VAL A 81 -11.22 4.40 10.98
C VAL A 81 -10.73 5.41 9.95
N ASP A 82 -9.71 6.20 10.28
CA ASP A 82 -9.17 7.26 9.42
C ASP A 82 -8.30 6.70 8.27
N THR A 83 -7.60 5.59 8.52
CA THR A 83 -6.65 4.98 7.58
C THR A 83 -7.24 3.83 6.78
N ALA A 84 -8.41 3.30 7.15
CA ALA A 84 -9.02 2.14 6.48
C ALA A 84 -9.33 2.43 5.01
N ALA A 85 -9.92 3.58 4.71
CA ALA A 85 -10.30 3.94 3.34
C ALA A 85 -9.07 4.25 2.45
N THR A 86 -8.07 4.95 3.00
CA THR A 86 -6.83 5.26 2.27
C THR A 86 -5.99 4.01 2.03
N SER A 87 -5.89 3.12 3.03
CA SER A 87 -5.19 1.82 2.90
C SER A 87 -5.90 0.90 1.90
N LEU A 88 -7.23 0.94 1.86
CA LEU A 88 -8.00 0.20 0.86
C LEU A 88 -7.75 0.72 -0.57
N ALA A 89 -7.67 2.04 -0.75
CA ALA A 89 -7.34 2.64 -2.05
C ALA A 89 -5.94 2.22 -2.52
N LEU A 90 -4.95 2.27 -1.62
CA LEU A 90 -3.59 1.81 -1.89
C LEU A 90 -3.55 0.31 -2.23
N ALA A 91 -4.33 -0.50 -1.53
CA ALA A 91 -4.40 -1.93 -1.78
C ALA A 91 -4.94 -2.25 -3.17
N GLU A 92 -5.93 -1.49 -3.66
CA GLU A 92 -6.44 -1.63 -5.02
C GLU A 92 -5.40 -1.17 -6.04
N GLN A 93 -4.82 0.02 -5.85
CA GLN A 93 -3.86 0.62 -6.78
C GLN A 93 -2.64 -0.26 -7.02
N HIS A 94 -2.15 -0.91 -5.96
CA HIS A 94 -0.98 -1.78 -6.02
C HIS A 94 -1.33 -3.26 -6.09
N ASN A 95 -2.58 -3.67 -6.38
CA ASN A 95 -2.95 -5.09 -6.47
C ASN A 95 -2.51 -5.92 -5.25
N CYS A 96 -2.88 -5.49 -4.04
CA CYS A 96 -2.60 -6.13 -2.76
C CYS A 96 -3.86 -6.80 -2.20
N PRO A 97 -4.20 -8.04 -2.61
CA PRO A 97 -5.47 -8.66 -2.29
C PRO A 97 -5.65 -8.97 -0.80
N ARG A 98 -4.56 -9.24 -0.04
CA ARG A 98 -4.66 -9.54 1.40
C ARG A 98 -4.97 -8.27 2.19
N LEU A 99 -4.28 -7.18 1.89
CA LEU A 99 -4.59 -5.88 2.49
C LEU A 99 -6.02 -5.43 2.15
N LYS A 100 -6.44 -5.55 0.88
CA LYS A 100 -7.82 -5.24 0.44
C LYS A 100 -8.86 -6.01 1.27
N ALA A 101 -8.68 -7.33 1.41
CA ALA A 101 -9.60 -8.17 2.17
C ALA A 101 -9.68 -7.76 3.65
N LYS A 102 -8.55 -7.47 4.30
CA LYS A 102 -8.53 -7.02 5.70
C LYS A 102 -9.18 -5.64 5.88
N CYS A 103 -8.92 -4.69 4.99
CA CYS A 103 -9.57 -3.38 5.02
C CYS A 103 -11.09 -3.50 4.86
N VAL A 104 -11.55 -4.29 3.88
CA VAL A 104 -12.99 -4.52 3.67
C VAL A 104 -13.62 -5.17 4.91
N GLN A 105 -13.00 -6.21 5.47
CA GLN A 105 -13.46 -6.86 6.70
C GLN A 105 -13.55 -5.90 7.87
N PHE A 106 -12.60 -4.98 8.01
CA PHE A 106 -12.63 -3.96 9.07
C PHE A 106 -13.79 -2.98 8.87
N ILE A 107 -13.96 -2.46 7.65
CA ILE A 107 -14.99 -1.46 7.33
C ILE A 107 -16.40 -2.03 7.52
N ILE A 108 -16.65 -3.26 7.07
CA ILE A 108 -17.97 -3.90 7.19
C ILE A 108 -18.20 -4.60 8.54
N ARG A 109 -17.23 -4.52 9.47
CA ARG A 109 -17.29 -5.25 10.74
C ARG A 109 -18.51 -4.86 11.56
N ASN A 110 -18.72 -3.55 11.72
CA ASN A 110 -19.81 -2.95 12.48
C ASN A 110 -20.36 -1.74 11.73
N ARG A 111 -21.66 -1.47 11.91
CA ARG A 111 -22.32 -0.33 11.28
C ARG A 111 -21.73 1.02 11.71
N GLU A 112 -21.34 1.14 12.98
CA GLU A 112 -20.69 2.34 13.50
C GLU A 112 -19.34 2.63 12.81
N VAL A 113 -18.55 1.59 12.54
CA VAL A 113 -17.27 1.72 11.84
C VAL A 113 -17.51 2.10 10.39
N LEU A 114 -18.50 1.49 9.73
CA LEU A 114 -18.88 1.85 8.37
C LEU A 114 -19.29 3.32 8.30
N ASP A 115 -20.21 3.76 9.15
CA ASP A 115 -20.68 5.15 9.18
C ASP A 115 -19.56 6.14 9.50
N ALA A 116 -18.65 5.78 10.43
CA ALA A 116 -17.49 6.60 10.74
C ALA A 116 -16.52 6.70 9.57
N VAL A 117 -16.20 5.60 8.88
CA VAL A 117 -15.34 5.59 7.69
C VAL A 117 -15.97 6.40 6.56
N LEU A 118 -17.28 6.27 6.33
CA LEU A 118 -18.00 7.05 5.31
C LEU A 118 -17.95 8.56 5.55
N ALA A 119 -17.82 8.98 6.81
CA ALA A 119 -17.67 10.38 7.18
C ALA A 119 -16.24 10.93 7.02
N THR A 120 -15.23 10.07 6.83
CA THR A 120 -13.84 10.50 6.68
C THR A 120 -13.55 11.09 5.29
N GLU A 121 -12.58 12.01 5.23
CA GLU A 121 -12.02 12.48 3.96
C GLU A 121 -11.34 11.34 3.17
N GLY A 122 -10.82 10.33 3.88
CA GLY A 122 -10.25 9.13 3.27
C GLY A 122 -11.24 8.37 2.38
N TYR A 123 -12.52 8.32 2.77
CA TYR A 123 -13.56 7.71 1.94
C TYR A 123 -13.86 8.52 0.68
N LYS A 124 -13.88 9.86 0.77
CA LYS A 124 -14.04 10.71 -0.42
C LYS A 124 -12.89 10.51 -1.41
N TYR A 125 -11.67 10.39 -0.90
CA TYR A 125 -10.50 10.06 -1.71
C TYR A 125 -10.62 8.68 -2.37
N LEU A 126 -11.06 7.66 -1.61
CA LEU A 126 -11.29 6.31 -2.15
C LEU A 126 -12.32 6.34 -3.29
N ALA A 127 -13.42 7.08 -3.11
CA ALA A 127 -14.48 7.21 -4.10
C ALA A 127 -14.00 7.90 -5.39
N ALA A 128 -13.10 8.89 -5.28
CA ALA A 128 -12.52 9.58 -6.43
C ALA A 128 -11.45 8.73 -7.14
N SER A 129 -10.64 7.99 -6.39
CA SER A 129 -9.49 7.26 -6.92
C SER A 129 -9.86 5.89 -7.51
N CYS A 130 -10.77 5.15 -6.86
CA CYS A 130 -11.10 3.77 -7.24
C CYS A 130 -12.60 3.46 -7.10
N PRO A 131 -13.45 3.91 -8.05
CA PRO A 131 -14.90 3.67 -7.98
C PRO A 131 -15.29 2.18 -7.99
N SER A 132 -14.48 1.31 -8.60
CA SER A 132 -14.69 -0.14 -8.64
C SER A 132 -14.76 -0.76 -7.24
N VAL A 133 -13.94 -0.25 -6.31
CA VAL A 133 -13.85 -0.77 -4.95
C VAL A 133 -15.13 -0.52 -4.17
N LEU A 134 -15.84 0.57 -4.45
CA LEU A 134 -17.13 0.86 -3.81
C LEU A 134 -18.17 -0.20 -4.15
N ALA A 135 -18.22 -0.65 -5.41
CA ALA A 135 -19.11 -1.72 -5.83
C ALA A 135 -18.78 -3.05 -5.15
N ASP A 136 -17.48 -3.36 -4.98
CA ASP A 136 -17.05 -4.53 -4.23
C ASP A 136 -17.42 -4.44 -2.74
N LEU A 137 -17.26 -3.26 -2.15
CA LEU A 137 -17.59 -3.00 -0.74
C LEU A 137 -19.09 -3.15 -0.49
N LEU A 138 -19.94 -2.62 -1.39
CA LEU A 138 -21.39 -2.83 -1.36
C LEU A 138 -21.79 -4.30 -1.52
N LYS A 139 -21.15 -5.05 -2.43
CA LYS A 139 -21.39 -6.50 -2.56
C LYS A 139 -20.99 -7.25 -1.30
N SER A 140 -19.90 -6.83 -0.64
CA SER A 140 -19.40 -7.47 0.57
C SER A 140 -20.28 -7.19 1.79
N SER A 141 -20.83 -5.97 1.93
CA SER A 141 -21.73 -5.63 3.03
C SER A 141 -23.08 -6.36 2.93
N LEU A 142 -23.58 -6.62 1.72
CA LEU A 142 -24.80 -7.41 1.48
C LEU A 142 -24.66 -8.90 1.79
N ARG A 143 -23.44 -9.44 1.94
CA ARG A 143 -23.21 -10.85 2.32
C ARG A 143 -23.19 -11.08 3.83
N VAL A 144 -23.08 -10.00 4.62
CA VAL A 144 -22.93 -10.05 6.07
C VAL A 144 -24.25 -9.73 6.80
N GLY A 145 -25.28 -9.26 6.08
CA GLY A 145 -26.66 -9.09 6.58
C GLY A 145 -27.54 -10.28 6.23
#